data_AF-A0A9X2NBA4-F1
#
_entry.id   AF-A0A9X2NBA4-F1
#
_cell.length_a   1.000
_cell.length_b   1.000
_cell.length_c   1.000
_cell.angle_alpha   90.00
_cell.angle_beta   90.00
_cell.angle_gamma   90.00
#
_symmetry.space_group_name_H-M   'P 1'
#
loop_
_entity.id
_entity.type
_entity.pdbx_description
1 polymer ?
#
loop_
_entity_poly.entity_id
_entity_poly.type
_entity_poly.pdbx_seq_one_letter_code
_entity_poly.pdbx_strand_id
1 'polypeptide(L)'
;MSDSRFDPPDLNAPAAEEAGVILLGLDSDRLLAGLGFARLADDPGLVTQVVDRARHGGFTADQAGLVAAGIREWRRVRPSVEAVPAKTAGGGLRREWRDTTTRIATAVPDAGPASRAYLTACWIRRDEIDRFTDREDPLDVVPGIPAG
;
A
#
# COMPACT_ATOMS: atom_id res chain seq x y z
N MET A 1 5.67 -18.83 31.65
CA MET A 1 5.95 -17.71 30.71
C MET A 1 5.61 -18.22 29.32
N SER A 2 4.49 -17.77 28.75
CA SER A 2 4.09 -18.17 27.39
C SER A 2 5.02 -17.48 26.39
N ASP A 3 5.62 -18.25 25.48
CA ASP A 3 6.53 -17.74 24.46
C ASP A 3 5.74 -16.91 23.44
N SER A 4 5.73 -15.59 23.63
CA SER A 4 4.96 -14.63 22.81
C SER A 4 5.43 -14.53 21.35
N ARG A 5 6.43 -15.33 20.98
CA ARG A 5 6.98 -15.42 19.61
C ARG A 5 6.13 -16.28 18.68
N PHE A 6 5.28 -17.15 19.22
CA PHE A 6 4.34 -17.97 18.45
C PHE A 6 2.92 -17.68 18.91
N ASP A 7 2.33 -16.62 18.38
CA ASP A 7 0.89 -16.36 18.48
C ASP A 7 0.22 -17.06 17.29
N PRO A 8 -0.46 -18.21 17.48
CA PRO A 8 -1.11 -18.92 16.39
C PRO A 8 -2.16 -18.03 15.72
N PRO A 9 -2.45 -18.22 14.42
CA PRO A 9 -3.54 -17.50 13.76
C PRO A 9 -4.84 -17.74 14.54
N ASP A 10 -5.46 -16.67 15.02
CA ASP A 10 -6.81 -16.74 15.56
C ASP A 10 -7.75 -17.10 14.40
N LEU A 11 -8.33 -18.29 14.46
CA LEU A 11 -9.25 -18.79 13.44
C LEU A 11 -10.54 -17.96 13.35
N ASN A 12 -10.81 -17.11 14.34
CA ASN A 12 -11.92 -16.15 14.34
C ASN A 12 -11.50 -14.76 13.87
N ALA A 13 -10.23 -14.55 13.50
CA ALA A 13 -9.78 -13.29 12.94
C ALA A 13 -10.56 -13.00 11.65
N PRO A 14 -10.99 -11.74 11.42
CA PRO A 14 -11.62 -11.36 10.18
C PRO A 14 -10.74 -11.70 8.98
N ALA A 15 -11.34 -12.16 7.87
CA ALA A 15 -10.62 -12.46 6.63
C ALA A 15 -9.75 -11.28 6.12
N ALA A 16 -10.13 -10.05 6.47
CA ALA A 16 -9.37 -8.84 6.17
C ALA A 16 -7.98 -8.79 6.83
N GLU A 17 -7.76 -9.46 7.97
CA GLU A 17 -6.44 -9.54 8.62
C GLU A 17 -5.50 -10.48 7.85
N GLU A 18 -6.01 -11.62 7.36
CA GLU A 18 -5.23 -12.56 6.55
C GLU A 18 -4.96 -12.01 5.13
N ALA A 19 -5.91 -11.27 4.55
CA ALA A 19 -5.67 -10.52 3.32
C ALA A 19 -4.53 -9.50 3.48
N GLY A 20 -4.37 -8.92 4.67
CA GLY A 20 -3.27 -8.03 4.99
C GLY A 20 -1.90 -8.69 4.94
N VAL A 21 -1.79 -9.92 5.45
CA VAL A 21 -0.55 -10.70 5.36
C VAL A 21 -0.15 -10.96 3.90
N ILE A 22 -1.12 -11.27 3.04
CA ILE A 22 -0.88 -11.49 1.61
C ILE A 22 -0.40 -10.21 0.94
N LEU A 23 -1.06 -9.07 1.19
CA LEU A 23 -0.69 -7.78 0.61
C LEU A 23 0.73 -7.36 1.04
N LEU A 24 1.12 -7.62 2.29
CA LEU A 24 2.46 -7.30 2.78
C LEU A 24 3.58 -8.08 2.07
N GLY A 25 3.25 -9.22 1.46
CA GLY A 25 4.17 -10.00 0.62
C GLY A 25 4.35 -9.49 -0.82
N LEU A 26 3.61 -8.47 -1.25
CA LEU A 26 3.74 -7.89 -2.60
C LEU A 26 4.90 -6.92 -2.69
N ASP A 27 5.62 -6.88 -3.81
CA ASP A 27 6.68 -5.90 -4.05
C ASP A 27 6.14 -4.45 -4.12
N SER A 28 7.01 -3.45 -3.92
CA SER A 28 6.62 -2.02 -3.87
C SER A 28 5.89 -1.54 -5.13
N ASP A 29 6.28 -2.01 -6.31
CA ASP A 29 5.62 -1.70 -7.58
C ASP A 29 4.18 -2.23 -7.60
N ARG A 30 3.95 -3.45 -7.10
CA ARG A 30 2.62 -4.07 -7.03
C ARG A 30 1.74 -3.41 -5.97
N LEU A 31 2.30 -3.03 -4.83
CA LEU A 31 1.60 -2.26 -3.80
C LEU A 31 1.13 -0.91 -4.33
N LEU A 32 2.01 -0.18 -5.03
CA LEU A 32 1.66 1.10 -5.64
C LEU A 32 0.67 0.94 -6.79
N ALA A 33 0.86 -0.04 -7.68
CA ALA A 33 -0.11 -0.32 -8.74
C ALA A 33 -1.50 -0.62 -8.19
N GLY A 34 -1.57 -1.43 -7.12
CA GLY A 34 -2.83 -1.73 -6.47
C GLY A 34 -3.44 -0.51 -5.78
N LEU A 35 -2.65 0.32 -5.11
CA LEU A 35 -3.11 1.59 -4.55
C LEU A 35 -3.69 2.52 -5.64
N GLY A 36 -3.06 2.57 -6.81
CA GLY A 36 -3.52 3.34 -7.96
C GLY A 36 -4.87 2.87 -8.52
N PHE A 37 -5.20 1.58 -8.38
CA PHE A 37 -6.45 1.00 -8.83
C PHE A 37 -7.53 0.90 -7.74
N ALA A 38 -7.14 0.86 -6.46
CA ALA A 38 -8.00 0.51 -5.33
C ALA A 38 -9.14 1.50 -5.03
N ARG A 39 -9.21 2.65 -5.72
CA ARG A 39 -10.34 3.59 -5.66
C ARG A 39 -11.51 3.17 -6.55
N LEU A 40 -11.28 2.22 -7.46
CA LEU A 40 -12.26 1.73 -8.44
C LEU A 40 -12.87 0.38 -8.06
N ALA A 41 -12.44 -0.20 -6.93
CA ALA A 41 -12.87 -1.50 -6.47
C ALA A 41 -12.94 -1.52 -4.94
N ASP A 42 -13.89 -2.28 -4.39
CA ASP A 42 -14.00 -2.47 -2.94
C ASP A 42 -13.25 -3.71 -2.44
N ASP A 43 -13.03 -4.69 -3.30
CA ASP A 43 -12.38 -5.95 -2.94
C ASP A 43 -10.85 -5.91 -3.21
N PRO A 44 -9.99 -6.05 -2.19
CA PRO A 44 -8.55 -6.00 -2.36
C PRO A 44 -7.97 -7.20 -3.14
N GLY A 45 -8.64 -8.35 -3.11
CA GLY A 45 -8.25 -9.53 -3.90
C GLY A 45 -8.47 -9.32 -5.40
N LEU A 46 -9.60 -8.70 -5.78
CA LEU A 46 -9.85 -8.28 -7.17
C LEU A 46 -8.81 -7.27 -7.65
N VAL A 47 -8.43 -6.30 -6.82
CA VAL A 47 -7.35 -5.36 -7.15
C VAL A 47 -6.04 -6.12 -7.45
N THR A 48 -5.67 -7.10 -6.63
CA THR A 48 -4.47 -7.93 -6.86
C THR A 48 -4.54 -8.66 -8.20
N GLN A 49 -5.69 -9.22 -8.57
CA GLN A 49 -5.88 -9.89 -9.87
C GLN A 49 -5.73 -8.92 -11.05
N VAL A 50 -6.23 -7.68 -10.91
CA VAL A 50 -6.08 -6.64 -11.94
C VAL A 50 -4.62 -6.23 -12.10
N VAL A 51 -3.90 -6.03 -11.00
CA VAL A 51 -2.47 -5.70 -11.02
C VAL A 51 -1.65 -6.80 -11.68
N ASP A 52 -1.93 -8.06 -11.35
CA ASP A 52 -1.29 -9.22 -11.98
C ASP A 52 -1.58 -9.27 -13.50
N ARG A 53 -2.84 -9.06 -13.89
CA ARG A 53 -3.21 -9.00 -15.31
C ARG A 53 -2.54 -7.84 -16.04
N ALA A 54 -2.43 -6.66 -15.43
CA ALA A 54 -1.75 -5.50 -16.02
C ALA A 54 -0.25 -5.76 -16.22
N ARG A 55 0.39 -6.45 -15.28
CA ARG A 55 1.79 -6.89 -15.40
C ARG A 55 2.01 -7.83 -16.59
N HIS A 56 1.02 -8.67 -16.89
CA HIS A 56 1.06 -9.62 -18.01
C HIS A 56 0.47 -9.08 -19.32
N GLY A 57 0.17 -7.78 -19.40
CA GLY A 57 -0.35 -7.13 -20.62
C GLY A 57 -1.80 -7.51 -20.96
N GLY A 58 -2.53 -8.12 -20.03
CA GLY A 58 -3.92 -8.52 -20.22
C GLY A 58 -4.94 -7.46 -19.82
N PHE A 59 -4.51 -6.26 -19.42
CA PHE A 59 -5.38 -5.19 -18.93
C PHE A 59 -5.18 -3.91 -19.75
N THR A 60 -6.25 -3.13 -19.90
CA THR A 60 -6.26 -1.92 -20.74
C THR A 60 -5.37 -0.81 -20.18
N ALA A 61 -5.20 -0.75 -18.86
CA ALA A 61 -4.17 0.08 -18.23
C ALA A 61 -2.90 -0.76 -18.07
N ASP A 62 -1.76 -0.20 -18.47
CA ASP A 62 -0.47 -0.84 -18.23
C ASP A 62 -0.06 -0.72 -16.75
N GLN A 63 0.84 -1.61 -16.32
CA GLN A 63 1.30 -1.62 -14.94
C GLN A 63 1.96 -0.29 -14.55
N ALA A 64 2.71 0.34 -15.46
CA ALA A 64 3.40 1.60 -15.22
C ALA A 64 2.40 2.75 -14.92
N GLY A 65 1.29 2.84 -15.66
CA GLY A 65 0.24 3.82 -15.41
C GLY A 65 -0.43 3.63 -14.04
N LEU A 66 -0.65 2.38 -13.63
CA LEU A 66 -1.16 2.06 -12.29
C LEU A 66 -0.18 2.46 -11.19
N VAL A 67 1.11 2.17 -11.34
CA VAL A 67 2.16 2.59 -10.39
C VAL A 67 2.20 4.11 -10.28
N ALA A 68 2.20 4.83 -11.40
CA ALA A 68 2.22 6.29 -11.39
C ALA A 68 0.98 6.88 -10.68
N ALA A 69 -0.20 6.26 -10.87
CA ALA A 69 -1.40 6.63 -10.12
C ALA A 69 -1.26 6.36 -8.61
N GLY A 70 -0.67 5.21 -8.24
CA GLY A 70 -0.36 4.87 -6.86
C GLY A 70 0.59 5.84 -6.19
N ILE A 71 1.66 6.26 -6.88
CA ILE A 71 2.63 7.24 -6.37
C ILE A 71 1.92 8.57 -6.08
N ARG A 72 1.07 9.05 -6.99
CA ARG A 72 0.29 10.28 -6.77
C ARG A 72 -0.63 10.16 -5.57
N GLU A 73 -1.32 9.03 -5.45
CA GLU A 73 -2.22 8.79 -4.32
C GLU A 73 -1.46 8.69 -2.99
N TRP A 74 -0.33 7.99 -2.96
CA TRP A 74 0.55 7.90 -1.81
C TRP A 74 1.02 9.28 -1.35
N ARG A 75 1.57 10.08 -2.27
CA ARG A 75 2.03 11.46 -1.97
C ARG A 75 0.89 12.34 -1.45
N ARG A 76 -0.32 12.17 -1.99
CA ARG A 76 -1.53 12.92 -1.58
C ARG A 76 -1.98 12.59 -0.16
N VAL A 77 -1.99 11.31 0.22
CA VAL A 77 -2.54 10.86 1.52
C VAL A 77 -1.52 10.78 2.64
N ARG A 78 -0.23 10.60 2.32
CA ARG A 78 0.85 10.41 3.28
C ARG A 78 0.88 11.47 4.39
N PRO A 79 0.77 12.80 4.11
CA PRO A 79 0.76 13.81 5.16
C PRO A 79 -0.40 13.68 6.14
N SER A 80 -1.60 13.29 5.65
CA SER A 80 -2.78 13.10 6.48
C SER A 80 -2.63 11.90 7.42
N VAL A 81 -2.00 10.82 6.95
CA VAL A 81 -1.73 9.64 7.79
C VAL A 81 -0.65 9.93 8.82
N GLU A 82 0.39 10.68 8.45
CA GLU A 82 1.46 11.14 9.34
C GLU A 82 0.91 11.95 10.52
N ALA A 83 -0.09 12.82 10.26
CA ALA A 83 -0.73 13.65 11.28
C ALA A 83 -1.54 12.89 12.33
N VAL A 84 -1.93 11.63 12.06
CA VAL A 84 -2.62 10.79 13.05
C VAL A 84 -1.60 10.25 14.06
N PRO A 85 -1.78 10.47 15.38
CA PRO A 85 -0.85 10.00 16.39
C PRO A 85 -0.60 8.48 16.30
N ALA A 86 0.67 8.09 16.34
CA ALA A 86 1.03 6.68 16.40
C ALA A 86 0.65 6.08 17.75
N LYS A 87 0.03 4.90 17.74
CA LYS A 87 0.03 4.03 18.91
C LYS A 87 1.42 3.39 19.05
N THR A 88 1.86 3.14 20.28
CA THR A 88 3.12 2.43 20.54
C THR A 88 3.10 1.07 19.83
N ALA A 89 4.02 0.88 18.90
CA ALA A 89 4.18 -0.38 18.19
C ALA A 89 4.69 -1.45 19.17
N GLY A 90 3.86 -2.47 19.41
CA GLY A 90 4.20 -3.58 20.29
C GLY A 90 3.28 -4.77 20.01
N GLY A 91 3.76 -5.73 19.23
CA GLY A 91 3.05 -6.98 18.91
C GLY A 91 3.37 -7.51 17.52
N GLY A 92 2.85 -8.71 17.20
CA GLY A 92 3.05 -9.34 15.89
C GLY A 92 2.30 -8.66 14.74
N LEU A 93 2.60 -9.08 13.51
CA LEU A 93 2.15 -8.48 12.25
C LEU A 93 0.64 -8.21 12.18
N ARG A 94 -0.19 -9.13 12.70
CA ARG A 94 -1.66 -8.99 12.72
C ARG A 94 -2.13 -7.80 13.58
N ARG A 95 -1.44 -7.51 14.69
CA ARG A 95 -1.75 -6.35 15.52
C ARG A 95 -1.35 -5.06 14.82
N GLU A 96 -0.16 -5.03 14.22
CA GLU A 96 0.32 -3.89 13.44
C GLU A 96 -0.63 -3.58 12.27
N TRP A 97 -1.13 -4.61 11.58
CA TRP A 97 -2.15 -4.46 10.55
C TRP A 97 -3.44 -3.81 11.07
N ARG A 98 -3.99 -4.30 12.18
CA ARG A 98 -5.21 -3.74 12.80
C ARG A 98 -5.05 -2.30 13.25
N ASP A 99 -3.96 -2.00 13.94
CA ASP A 99 -3.68 -0.66 14.44
C ASP A 99 -3.46 0.32 13.28
N THR A 100 -2.73 -0.11 12.25
CA THR A 100 -2.51 0.69 11.05
C THR A 100 -3.80 0.88 10.26
N THR A 101 -4.62 -0.16 10.09
CA THR A 101 -5.92 -0.03 9.41
C THR A 101 -6.82 0.98 10.12
N THR A 102 -6.81 0.99 11.46
CA THR A 102 -7.53 1.99 12.25
C THR A 102 -6.98 3.40 11.98
N ARG A 103 -5.65 3.55 11.96
CA ARG A 103 -4.99 4.83 11.63
C ARG A 103 -5.38 5.33 10.23
N ILE A 104 -5.38 4.45 9.23
CA ILE A 104 -5.79 4.78 7.86
C ILE A 104 -7.26 5.19 7.81
N ALA A 105 -8.16 4.47 8.49
CA ALA A 105 -9.57 4.82 8.54
C ALA A 105 -9.82 6.20 9.19
N THR A 106 -9.00 6.58 10.18
CA THR A 106 -9.05 7.94 10.76
C THR A 106 -8.51 9.00 9.78
N ALA A 107 -7.41 8.72 9.10
CA ALA A 107 -6.75 9.67 8.20
C ALA A 107 -7.51 9.88 6.87
N VAL A 108 -8.18 8.84 6.37
CA VAL A 108 -8.87 8.82 5.08
C VAL A 108 -10.25 8.16 5.27
N PRO A 109 -11.22 8.87 5.89
CA PRO A 109 -12.51 8.30 6.27
C PRO A 109 -13.29 7.74 5.06
N ASP A 110 -13.19 8.41 3.91
CA ASP A 110 -13.92 8.05 2.69
C ASP A 110 -13.24 6.94 1.86
N ALA A 111 -12.12 6.38 2.33
CA ALA A 111 -11.46 5.28 1.62
C ALA A 111 -12.34 4.01 1.63
N GLY A 112 -12.60 3.45 0.45
CA GLY A 112 -13.23 2.13 0.31
C GLY A 112 -12.36 1.00 0.87
N PRO A 113 -12.88 -0.23 1.03
CA PRO A 113 -12.16 -1.31 1.70
C PRO A 113 -10.84 -1.69 1.03
N ALA A 114 -10.78 -1.77 -0.31
CA ALA A 114 -9.53 -2.02 -1.02
C ALA A 114 -8.53 -0.86 -0.85
N SER A 115 -8.99 0.40 -0.96
CA SER A 115 -8.14 1.57 -0.74
C SER A 115 -7.53 1.56 0.66
N ARG A 116 -8.34 1.25 1.69
CA ARG A 116 -7.84 1.10 3.06
C ARG A 116 -6.80 -0.01 3.17
N ALA A 117 -7.05 -1.19 2.59
CA ALA A 117 -6.11 -2.31 2.66
C ALA A 117 -4.76 -2.00 2.00
N TYR A 118 -4.76 -1.42 0.79
CA TYR A 118 -3.53 -1.05 0.09
C TYR A 118 -2.79 0.11 0.78
N LEU A 119 -3.51 1.09 1.32
CA LEU A 119 -2.91 2.16 2.14
C LEU A 119 -2.30 1.61 3.43
N THR A 120 -2.95 0.67 4.10
CA THR A 120 -2.40 -0.02 5.28
C THR A 120 -1.09 -0.72 4.93
N ALA A 121 -1.07 -1.51 3.86
CA ALA A 121 0.14 -2.21 3.42
C ALA A 121 1.27 -1.24 3.04
N CYS A 122 0.96 -0.18 2.30
CA CYS A 122 1.93 0.87 1.94
C CYS A 122 2.47 1.59 3.19
N TRP A 123 1.62 1.85 4.19
CA TRP A 123 2.03 2.53 5.42
C TRP A 123 2.94 1.68 6.31
N ILE A 124 2.64 0.38 6.45
CA ILE A 124 3.52 -0.55 7.18
C ILE A 124 4.90 -0.60 6.51
N ARG A 125 4.94 -0.59 5.17
CA ARG A 125 6.18 -0.58 4.38
C ARG A 125 6.61 0.81 3.90
N ARG A 126 6.22 1.88 4.61
CA ARG A 126 6.37 3.28 4.15
C ARG A 126 7.81 3.64 3.77
N ASP A 127 8.81 3.14 4.49
CA ASP A 127 10.22 3.45 4.21
C ASP A 127 10.71 2.84 2.88
N GLU A 128 10.10 1.74 2.43
CA GLU A 128 10.37 1.13 1.12
C GLU A 128 9.58 1.84 0.02
N ILE A 129 8.33 2.19 0.30
CA ILE A 129 7.46 2.91 -0.62
C ILE A 129 8.02 4.31 -0.90
N ASP A 130 8.41 5.05 0.13
CA ASP A 130 9.01 6.39 0.01
C ASP A 130 10.27 6.32 -0.87
N ARG A 131 11.20 5.40 -0.57
CA ARG A 131 12.40 5.17 -1.41
C ARG A 131 12.08 4.82 -2.85
N PHE A 132 11.02 4.04 -3.10
CA PHE A 132 10.57 3.73 -4.46
C PHE A 132 10.05 5.00 -5.15
N THR A 133 9.20 5.78 -4.46
CA THR A 133 8.62 7.00 -5.02
C THR A 133 9.62 8.12 -5.26
N ASP A 134 10.72 8.15 -4.51
CA ASP A 134 11.80 9.13 -4.70
C ASP A 134 12.68 8.79 -5.91
N ARG A 135 12.80 7.50 -6.26
CA ARG A 135 13.58 7.04 -7.43
C ARG A 135 12.88 7.29 -8.75
N GLU A 136 11.55 7.34 -8.74
CA GLU A 136 10.69 7.52 -9.91
C GLU A 136 10.41 9.01 -10.21
N ASP A 137 11.00 9.97 -9.50
CA ASP A 137 10.88 11.40 -9.83
C ASP A 137 11.89 11.79 -10.92
N PRO A 138 11.49 11.96 -12.20
CA PRO A 138 12.40 12.26 -13.30
C PRO A 138 12.52 13.78 -13.52
N LEU A 139 11.87 14.60 -12.69
CA LEU A 139 11.80 16.06 -12.87
C LEU A 139 13.14 16.79 -12.62
N ASP A 140 14.21 16.06 -12.28
CA ASP A 140 15.56 16.62 -12.10
C ASP A 140 16.56 16.23 -13.20
N VAL A 141 16.08 15.65 -14.32
CA VAL A 141 16.91 15.48 -15.52
C VAL A 141 16.53 16.57 -16.52
N VAL A 142 17.10 17.77 -16.32
CA VAL A 142 17.14 18.78 -17.38
C VAL A 142 17.99 18.22 -18.53
N PRO A 143 17.47 18.05 -19.76
CA PRO A 143 18.31 17.72 -20.90
C PRO A 143 19.23 18.92 -21.15
N GLY A 144 20.53 18.76 -20.87
CA GLY A 144 21.53 19.74 -21.25
C GLY A 144 21.50 19.92 -22.77
N ILE A 145 21.03 21.07 -23.24
CA ILE A 145 21.15 21.45 -24.65
C ILE A 145 22.65 21.68 -24.91
N PRO A 146 23.31 20.92 -25.80
CA PRO A 146 24.66 21.27 -26.21
C PRO A 146 24.57 22.55 -27.06
N ALA A 147 25.17 23.63 -26.57
CA ALA A 147 25.56 24.74 -27.42
C ALA A 147 26.84 24.33 -28.16
N GLY A 148 26.73 24.11 -29.47
CA GLY A 148 27.85 23.77 -30.36
C GLY A 148 27.37 23.71 -31.80
#